data_AF-A0A2I0IT94-F1
#
_entry.id   AF-A0A2I0IT94-F1
#
_cell.length_a   1.000
_cell.length_b   1.000
_cell.length_c   1.000
_cell.angle_alpha   90.00
_cell.angle_beta   90.00
_cell.angle_gamma   90.00
#
_symmetry.space_group_name_H-M   'P 1'
#
loop_
_entity.id
_entity.type
_entity.pdbx_description
1 polymer ?
#
loop_
_entity_poly.entity_id
_entity_poly.type
_entity_poly.pdbx_seq_one_letter_code
_entity_poly.pdbx_strand_id
1 'polypeptide(L)'
;MLELRLVQGSLLKKLLEAIKDLVTDANFDCSATGFSLQAMDSSHVALVSLLLRSEAFEHYRCDRNISMGLNLSNMAKVLRCSGPDDIITLKADDGGDSLTFMFESPNQDKIADFEMKLMDIDSEHLGIPDTEYQAIVRMPSAEFARICKDLSGIGDTIAISVTKEGVKFSTRGDIGSANIVCRQNTSVDKVRFQFQDSSL
;
A
#
# COMPACT_ATOMS: atom_id res chain seq x y z
N MET A 1 -20.32 -9.52 -9.56
CA MET A 1 -19.18 -9.51 -10.49
C MET A 1 -18.30 -8.30 -10.18
N LEU A 2 -16.99 -8.50 -10.21
CA LEU A 2 -15.96 -7.48 -10.00
C LEU A 2 -15.10 -7.37 -11.26
N GLU A 3 -14.89 -6.15 -11.75
CA GLU A 3 -13.96 -5.85 -12.84
C GLU A 3 -13.30 -4.48 -12.62
N LEU A 4 -11.99 -4.49 -12.37
CA LEU A 4 -11.21 -3.29 -12.06
C LEU A 4 -10.08 -3.13 -13.07
N ARG A 5 -10.06 -2.06 -13.87
CA ARG A 5 -9.03 -1.78 -14.87
C ARG A 5 -8.15 -0.60 -14.45
N LEU A 6 -6.87 -0.89 -14.21
CA LEU A 6 -5.87 0.08 -13.77
C LEU A 6 -4.83 0.31 -14.88
N VAL A 7 -4.86 1.49 -15.49
CA VAL A 7 -3.93 1.87 -16.57
C VAL A 7 -2.49 1.92 -16.08
N GLN A 8 -2.26 2.48 -14.88
CA GLN A 8 -0.95 2.50 -14.25
C GLN A 8 -0.72 1.22 -13.44
N GLY A 9 -0.61 0.07 -14.12
CA GLY A 9 -0.45 -1.24 -13.46
C GLY A 9 0.72 -1.31 -12.47
N SER A 10 1.80 -0.55 -12.71
CA SER A 10 2.94 -0.45 -11.79
C SER A 10 2.59 0.08 -10.40
N LEU A 11 1.48 0.81 -10.24
CA LEU A 11 0.99 1.26 -8.94
C LEU A 11 0.63 0.06 -8.05
N LEU A 12 -0.14 -0.90 -8.58
CA LEU A 12 -0.53 -2.10 -7.82
C LEU A 12 0.69 -2.95 -7.45
N LYS A 13 1.70 -3.03 -8.33
CA LYS A 13 2.97 -3.71 -8.04
C LYS A 13 3.71 -3.06 -6.87
N LYS A 14 3.89 -1.73 -6.91
CA LYS A 14 4.58 -0.97 -5.88
C LYS A 14 3.87 -1.07 -4.53
N LEU A 15 2.54 -1.05 -4.57
CA LEU A 15 1.69 -1.22 -3.40
C LEU A 15 1.94 -2.60 -2.76
N LEU A 16 1.81 -3.68 -3.54
CA LEU A 16 2.01 -5.05 -3.04
C LEU A 16 3.42 -5.26 -2.49
N GLU A 17 4.45 -4.74 -3.18
CA GLU A 17 5.84 -4.81 -2.71
C GLU A 17 6.06 -4.05 -1.39
N ALA A 18 5.26 -3.02 -1.09
CA ALA A 18 5.37 -2.27 0.17
C ALA A 18 4.74 -2.99 1.38
N ILE A 19 3.84 -3.95 1.17
CA ILE A 19 3.06 -4.59 2.26
C ILE A 19 3.30 -6.09 2.42
N LYS A 20 3.77 -6.79 1.37
CA LYS A 20 3.90 -8.25 1.36
C LYS A 20 4.85 -8.84 2.43
N ASP A 21 5.80 -8.03 2.91
CA ASP A 21 6.79 -8.46 3.90
C ASP A 21 6.28 -8.24 5.33
N LEU A 22 5.20 -7.47 5.49
CA LEU A 22 4.54 -7.21 6.77
C LEU A 22 3.33 -8.13 6.99
N VAL A 23 2.63 -8.49 5.91
CA VAL A 23 1.41 -9.30 5.95
C VAL A 23 1.51 -10.43 4.91
N THR A 24 1.31 -11.68 5.35
CA THR A 24 1.39 -12.85 4.47
C THR A 24 0.10 -13.04 3.67
N ASP A 25 -1.04 -13.03 4.38
CA ASP A 25 -2.36 -13.33 3.85
C ASP A 25 -3.32 -12.23 4.30
N ALA A 26 -4.14 -11.72 3.38
CA ALA A 26 -5.07 -10.64 3.68
C ALA A 26 -6.30 -10.67 2.76
N ASN A 27 -7.40 -10.10 3.25
CA ASN A 27 -8.57 -9.80 2.44
C ASN A 27 -8.40 -8.46 1.72
N PHE A 28 -8.67 -8.48 0.41
CA PHE A 28 -8.98 -7.27 -0.34
C PHE A 28 -10.49 -7.10 -0.43
N ASP A 29 -10.98 -6.01 0.17
CA ASP A 29 -12.38 -5.64 0.17
C ASP A 29 -12.65 -4.64 -0.95
N CYS A 30 -13.53 -5.03 -1.88
CA CYS A 30 -14.03 -4.15 -2.94
C CYS A 30 -15.41 -3.63 -2.54
N SER A 31 -15.59 -2.32 -2.66
CA SER A 31 -16.87 -1.64 -2.45
C SER A 31 -17.08 -0.55 -3.50
N ALA A 32 -18.18 0.19 -3.46
CA ALA A 32 -18.38 1.37 -4.31
C ALA A 32 -17.30 2.45 -4.10
N THR A 33 -16.74 2.54 -2.88
CA THR A 33 -15.70 3.53 -2.53
C THR A 33 -14.35 3.20 -3.19
N GLY A 34 -14.06 1.91 -3.37
CA GLY A 34 -12.80 1.48 -3.95
C GLY A 34 -12.35 0.09 -3.49
N PHE A 35 -11.10 -0.20 -3.84
CA PHE A 35 -10.36 -1.41 -3.55
C PHE A 35 -9.49 -1.18 -2.32
N SER A 36 -9.77 -1.91 -1.24
CA SER A 36 -9.18 -1.67 0.07
C SER A 36 -8.63 -2.94 0.71
N LEU A 37 -7.72 -2.77 1.67
CA LEU A 37 -7.16 -3.85 2.48
C LEU A 37 -6.88 -3.31 3.87
N GLN A 38 -7.24 -4.07 4.90
CA GLN A 38 -6.81 -3.82 6.25
C GLN A 38 -6.29 -5.12 6.86
N ALA A 39 -5.08 -5.09 7.41
CA ALA A 39 -4.46 -6.27 8.00
C ALA A 39 -3.43 -5.90 9.07
N MET A 40 -3.29 -6.77 10.07
CA MET A 40 -2.25 -6.69 11.09
C MET A 40 -1.06 -7.57 10.73
N ASP A 41 0.11 -7.22 11.24
CA ASP A 41 1.26 -8.11 11.23
C ASP A 41 1.08 -9.30 12.21
N SER A 42 1.95 -10.30 12.12
CA SER A 42 1.87 -11.50 12.97
C SER A 42 2.04 -11.24 14.47
N SER A 43 2.65 -10.12 14.86
CA SER A 43 2.77 -9.71 16.27
C SER A 43 1.60 -8.86 16.77
N HIS A 44 0.65 -8.49 15.89
CA HIS A 44 -0.47 -7.60 16.20
C HIS A 44 -0.04 -6.22 16.75
N VAL A 45 1.11 -5.71 16.32
CA VAL A 45 1.65 -4.40 16.73
C VAL A 45 1.50 -3.35 15.62
N ALA A 46 1.59 -3.76 14.36
CA ALA A 46 1.49 -2.91 13.19
C ALA A 46 0.22 -3.20 12.40
N LEU A 47 -0.50 -2.14 12.01
CA LEU A 47 -1.68 -2.20 11.16
C LEU A 47 -1.39 -1.54 9.82
N VAL A 48 -1.68 -2.24 8.73
CA VAL A 48 -1.75 -1.66 7.38
C VAL A 48 -3.21 -1.35 7.06
N SER A 49 -3.48 -0.13 6.60
CA SER A 49 -4.76 0.25 6.01
C SER A 49 -4.51 0.90 4.66
N LEU A 50 -5.12 0.32 3.63
CA LEU A 50 -4.92 0.67 2.23
C LEU A 50 -6.27 1.00 1.58
N LEU A 51 -6.28 2.04 0.75
CA LEU A 51 -7.41 2.37 -0.12
C LEU A 51 -6.92 2.88 -1.47
N LEU A 52 -7.25 2.14 -2.54
CA LEU A 52 -7.29 2.64 -3.90
C LEU A 52 -8.73 3.03 -4.21
N ARG A 53 -9.00 4.33 -4.30
CA ARG A 53 -10.34 4.82 -4.60
C ARG A 53 -10.77 4.42 -6.01
N SER A 54 -12.06 4.29 -6.23
CA SER A 54 -12.63 3.89 -7.52
C SER A 54 -12.21 4.82 -8.67
N GLU A 55 -11.96 6.12 -8.40
CA GLU A 55 -11.50 7.08 -9.41
C GLU A 55 -10.05 6.86 -9.87
N ALA A 56 -9.28 6.02 -9.17
CA ALA A 56 -7.93 5.64 -9.61
C ALA A 56 -7.95 4.65 -10.79
N PHE A 57 -9.11 4.09 -11.12
CA PHE A 57 -9.29 3.08 -12.16
C PHE A 57 -9.97 3.69 -13.39
N GLU A 58 -9.56 3.26 -14.58
CA GLU A 58 -10.23 3.64 -15.84
C GLU A 58 -11.61 2.99 -15.94
N HIS A 59 -11.72 1.75 -15.45
CA HIS A 59 -12.99 1.05 -15.30
C HIS A 59 -13.07 0.47 -13.90
N TYR A 60 -14.15 0.77 -13.19
CA TYR A 60 -14.41 0.25 -11.85
C TYR A 60 -15.84 -0.28 -11.79
N ARG A 61 -15.99 -1.61 -11.81
CA ARG A 61 -17.28 -2.27 -11.64
C ARG A 61 -17.21 -3.20 -10.42
N CYS A 62 -18.07 -2.93 -9.45
CA CYS A 62 -18.21 -3.73 -8.23
C CYS A 62 -19.70 -3.85 -7.94
N ASP A 63 -20.35 -4.91 -8.47
CA ASP A 63 -21.82 -5.04 -8.41
C ASP A 63 -22.32 -5.23 -6.96
N ARG A 64 -21.49 -5.84 -6.11
CA ARG A 64 -21.71 -6.08 -4.68
C ARG A 64 -20.39 -5.97 -3.94
N ASN A 65 -20.46 -5.74 -2.63
CA ASN A 65 -19.28 -5.82 -1.80
C ASN A 65 -18.74 -7.25 -1.82
N ILE A 66 -17.47 -7.41 -2.16
CA ILE A 66 -16.78 -8.70 -2.25
C ILE A 66 -15.47 -8.60 -1.46
N SER A 67 -15.18 -9.64 -0.69
CA SER A 67 -13.91 -9.84 0.01
C SER A 67 -13.15 -10.96 -0.68
N MET A 68 -11.89 -10.72 -1.01
CA MET A 68 -11.03 -11.67 -1.70
C MET A 68 -9.79 -11.96 -0.86
N GLY A 69 -9.74 -13.13 -0.23
CA GLY A 69 -8.60 -13.56 0.56
C GLY A 69 -7.47 -14.04 -0.33
N LEU A 70 -6.30 -13.41 -0.22
CA LEU A 70 -5.13 -13.66 -1.07
C LEU A 70 -3.86 -13.77 -0.25
N ASN A 71 -2.98 -14.68 -0.68
CA ASN A 71 -1.59 -14.68 -0.25
C ASN A 71 -0.82 -13.59 -1.01
N LEU A 72 -0.34 -12.57 -0.28
CA LEU A 72 0.30 -11.38 -0.88
C LEU A 72 1.61 -11.71 -1.58
N SER A 73 2.33 -12.72 -1.10
CA SER A 73 3.56 -13.21 -1.75
C SER A 73 3.29 -13.85 -3.11
N ASN A 74 2.20 -14.61 -3.24
CA ASN A 74 1.80 -15.22 -4.52
C ASN A 74 1.22 -14.16 -5.47
N MET A 75 0.41 -13.24 -4.97
CA MET A 75 -0.07 -12.10 -5.76
C MET A 75 1.10 -11.28 -6.32
N ALA A 76 2.14 -11.01 -5.51
CA ALA A 76 3.33 -10.31 -5.96
C ALA A 76 4.09 -11.08 -7.06
N LYS A 77 4.15 -12.42 -7.01
CA LYS A 77 4.74 -13.23 -8.09
C LYS A 77 3.97 -13.09 -9.40
N VAL A 78 2.63 -13.13 -9.34
CA VAL A 78 1.77 -12.94 -10.52
C VAL A 78 1.98 -11.54 -11.11
N LEU A 79 1.95 -10.51 -10.28
CA LEU A 79 2.15 -9.12 -10.70
C LEU A 79 3.56 -8.84 -11.27
N ARG A 80 4.57 -9.64 -10.95
CA ARG A 80 5.91 -9.53 -11.57
C ARG A 80 5.91 -9.92 -13.05
N CYS A 81 4.92 -10.68 -13.52
CA CYS A 81 4.79 -11.07 -14.92
C CYS A 81 4.28 -9.93 -15.82
N SER A 82 3.76 -8.84 -15.24
CA SER A 82 3.38 -7.64 -15.99
C SER A 82 4.62 -6.79 -16.34
N GLY A 83 4.57 -6.10 -17.47
CA GLY A 83 5.47 -5.02 -17.82
C GLY A 83 5.36 -3.81 -16.88
N PRO A 84 6.28 -2.83 -17.01
CA PRO A 84 6.23 -1.59 -16.24
C PRO A 84 5.06 -0.68 -16.63
N ASP A 85 4.65 -0.71 -17.90
CA ASP A 85 3.61 0.14 -18.48
C ASP A 85 2.32 -0.65 -18.81
N ASP A 86 2.26 -1.93 -18.42
CA ASP A 86 1.10 -2.77 -18.68
C ASP A 86 -0.13 -2.27 -17.89
N ILE A 87 -1.27 -2.35 -18.54
CA ILE A 87 -2.59 -2.16 -17.95
C ILE A 87 -2.95 -3.45 -17.21
N ILE A 88 -3.40 -3.33 -15.96
CA ILE A 88 -3.79 -4.48 -15.16
C ILE A 88 -5.31 -4.46 -14.96
N THR A 89 -5.98 -5.54 -15.34
CA THR A 89 -7.39 -5.76 -15.06
C THR A 89 -7.58 -6.91 -14.07
N LEU A 90 -8.33 -6.67 -13.00
CA LEU A 90 -8.70 -7.67 -12.00
C LEU A 90 -10.15 -8.08 -12.23
N LYS A 91 -10.42 -9.39 -12.32
CA LYS A 91 -11.77 -9.94 -12.52
C LYS A 91 -12.09 -11.05 -11.55
N ALA A 92 -13.24 -10.96 -10.88
CA ALA A 92 -13.77 -12.03 -10.04
C ALA A 92 -15.29 -12.13 -10.20
N ASP A 93 -15.78 -13.36 -10.27
CA ASP A 93 -17.21 -13.64 -10.32
C ASP A 93 -17.84 -13.63 -8.93
N ASP A 94 -19.16 -13.40 -8.86
CA ASP A 94 -19.90 -13.47 -7.58
C ASP A 94 -19.87 -14.91 -7.06
N GLY A 95 -19.15 -15.14 -5.96
CA GLY A 95 -18.99 -16.48 -5.38
C GLY A 95 -18.01 -17.39 -6.13
N GLY A 96 -17.17 -16.82 -7.01
CA GLY A 96 -16.05 -17.54 -7.61
C GLY A 96 -14.97 -17.88 -6.58
N ASP A 97 -14.20 -18.95 -6.84
CA ASP A 97 -13.08 -19.39 -6.00
C ASP A 97 -11.72 -18.88 -6.50
N SER A 98 -11.72 -17.97 -7.49
CA SER A 98 -10.52 -17.43 -8.11
C SER A 98 -10.64 -15.95 -8.47
N LEU A 99 -9.47 -15.30 -8.51
CA LEU A 99 -9.26 -13.96 -9.04
C LEU A 99 -8.39 -14.06 -10.30
N THR A 100 -8.86 -13.45 -11.38
CA THR A 100 -8.15 -13.38 -12.66
C THR A 100 -7.44 -12.03 -12.80
N PHE A 101 -6.16 -12.07 -13.16
CA PHE A 101 -5.31 -10.94 -13.50
C PHE A 101 -5.06 -10.96 -15.00
N MET A 102 -5.49 -9.91 -15.68
CA MET A 102 -5.23 -9.71 -17.11
C MET A 102 -4.24 -8.56 -17.27
N PHE A 103 -3.11 -8.83 -17.92
CA PHE A 103 -2.09 -7.86 -18.24
C PHE A 103 -2.12 -7.56 -19.73
N GLU A 104 -2.36 -6.29 -20.07
CA GLU A 104 -2.45 -5.82 -21.44
C GLU A 104 -1.35 -4.79 -21.69
N SER A 105 -0.50 -5.05 -22.68
CA SER A 105 0.46 -4.05 -23.17
C SER A 105 -0.30 -2.84 -23.74
N PRO A 106 0.18 -1.60 -23.59
CA PRO A 106 -0.50 -0.41 -24.14
C PRO A 106 -0.76 -0.46 -25.65
N ASN A 107 0.12 -1.14 -26.40
CA ASN A 107 -0.01 -1.30 -27.85
C ASN A 107 -0.87 -2.51 -28.27
N GLN A 108 -1.43 -3.23 -27.29
CA GLN A 108 -2.25 -4.44 -27.46
C GLN A 108 -1.58 -5.59 -28.23
N ASP A 109 -0.25 -5.61 -28.30
CA ASP A 109 0.51 -6.68 -28.94
C ASP A 109 0.65 -7.92 -28.04
N LYS A 110 0.43 -7.76 -26.72
CA LYS A 110 0.47 -8.85 -25.75
C LYS A 110 -0.66 -8.72 -24.73
N ILE A 111 -1.39 -9.83 -24.55
CA ILE A 111 -2.35 -10.03 -23.45
C ILE A 111 -1.94 -11.30 -22.71
N ALA A 112 -1.88 -11.25 -21.39
CA ALA A 112 -1.58 -12.40 -20.55
C ALA A 112 -2.57 -12.51 -19.40
N ASP A 113 -3.17 -13.68 -19.25
CA ASP A 113 -4.13 -13.99 -18.19
C ASP A 113 -3.49 -14.92 -17.16
N PHE A 114 -3.66 -14.57 -15.89
CA PHE A 114 -3.23 -15.37 -14.75
C PHE A 114 -4.40 -15.54 -13.79
N GLU A 115 -4.66 -16.77 -13.39
CA GLU A 115 -5.70 -17.08 -12.41
C GLU A 115 -5.06 -17.50 -11.09
N MET A 116 -5.58 -16.98 -9.99
CA MET A 116 -5.13 -17.33 -8.64
C MET A 116 -6.33 -17.69 -7.77
N LYS A 117 -6.23 -18.81 -7.05
CA LYS A 117 -7.29 -19.25 -6.13
C LYS A 117 -7.38 -18.32 -4.93
N LEU A 118 -8.62 -18.03 -4.55
CA LEU A 118 -8.94 -17.31 -3.32
C LEU A 118 -8.84 -18.24 -2.12
N MET A 119 -8.66 -17.64 -0.95
CA MET A 119 -8.64 -18.33 0.33
C MET A 119 -9.70 -17.74 1.25
N ASP A 120 -10.25 -18.58 2.11
CA ASP A 120 -11.10 -18.11 3.20
C ASP A 120 -10.21 -17.55 4.31
N ILE A 121 -10.27 -16.24 4.51
CA ILE A 121 -9.54 -15.52 5.55
C ILE A 121 -10.57 -14.82 6.43
N ASP A 122 -10.51 -15.06 7.74
CA ASP A 122 -11.36 -14.37 8.69
C ASP A 122 -11.04 -12.86 8.65
N SER A 123 -12.09 -12.05 8.51
CA SER A 123 -11.96 -10.59 8.40
C SER A 123 -12.39 -9.93 9.71
N GLU A 124 -11.46 -9.26 10.36
CA GLU A 124 -11.73 -8.39 11.50
C GLU A 124 -11.33 -6.95 11.14
N HIS A 125 -12.30 -6.15 10.73
CA HIS A 125 -12.07 -4.72 10.49
C HIS A 125 -11.99 -3.97 11.82
N LEU A 126 -10.86 -3.33 12.05
CA LEU A 126 -10.62 -2.44 13.18
C LEU A 126 -11.02 -1.01 12.81
N GLY A 127 -11.89 -0.42 13.63
CA GLY A 127 -12.24 0.99 13.53
C GLY A 127 -11.03 1.86 13.90
N ILE A 128 -10.57 2.67 12.95
CA ILE A 128 -9.49 3.64 13.19
C ILE A 128 -10.15 4.96 13.63
N PRO A 129 -9.93 5.42 14.88
CA PRO A 129 -10.55 6.64 15.37
C PRO A 129 -9.88 7.88 14.78
N ASP A 130 -10.68 8.91 14.48
CA ASP A 130 -10.18 10.23 14.16
C ASP A 130 -9.48 10.81 15.39
N THR A 131 -8.15 10.99 15.29
CA THR A 131 -7.31 11.43 16.40
C THR A 131 -6.56 12.71 16.02
N GLU A 132 -6.59 13.71 16.90
CA GLU A 132 -5.75 14.89 16.76
C GLU A 132 -4.30 14.54 17.16
N TYR A 133 -3.38 14.59 16.20
CA TYR A 133 -1.96 14.32 16.45
C TYR A 133 -1.24 15.55 17.01
N GLN A 134 -0.38 15.33 18.02
CA GLN A 134 0.41 16.41 18.64
C GLN A 134 1.45 17.02 17.69
N ALA A 135 1.92 16.25 16.70
CA ALA A 135 2.87 16.69 15.69
C ALA A 135 2.69 15.91 14.40
N ILE A 136 2.86 16.60 13.26
CA ILE A 136 2.88 15.99 11.92
C ILE A 136 4.16 16.42 11.23
N VAL A 137 5.00 15.45 10.87
CA VAL A 137 6.27 15.68 10.18
C VAL A 137 6.16 15.18 8.76
N ARG A 138 6.43 16.05 7.79
CA ARG A 138 6.49 15.70 6.37
C ARG A 138 7.93 15.81 5.88
N MET A 139 8.48 14.73 5.36
CA MET A 139 9.87 14.68 4.88
C MET A 139 10.00 13.75 3.67
N PRO A 140 11.10 13.83 2.90
CA PRO A 140 11.34 12.90 1.80
C PRO A 140 11.38 11.45 2.30
N SER A 141 10.64 10.56 1.64
CA SER A 141 10.58 9.13 2.02
C SER A 141 11.96 8.46 1.94
N ALA A 142 12.79 8.85 0.98
CA ALA A 142 14.17 8.37 0.84
C ALA A 142 15.05 8.74 2.03
N GLU A 143 14.83 9.92 2.63
CA GLU A 143 15.56 10.37 3.81
C GLU A 143 15.10 9.59 5.05
N PHE A 144 13.79 9.44 5.23
CA PHE A 144 13.24 8.64 6.33
C PHE A 144 13.72 7.18 6.28
N ALA A 145 13.70 6.57 5.08
CA ALA A 145 14.21 5.21 4.89
C ALA A 145 15.70 5.07 5.23
N ARG A 146 16.52 6.07 4.86
CA ARG A 146 17.95 6.10 5.21
C ARG A 146 18.14 6.19 6.72
N ILE A 147 17.42 7.09 7.39
CA ILE A 147 17.46 7.25 8.85
C ILE A 147 17.14 5.93 9.56
N CYS A 148 16.05 5.25 9.16
CA CYS A 148 15.69 3.96 9.76
C CYS A 148 16.79 2.91 9.57
N LYS A 149 17.35 2.81 8.36
CA LYS A 149 18.43 1.86 8.04
C LYS A 149 19.70 2.14 8.85
N ASP A 150 20.13 3.39 8.90
CA ASP A 150 21.36 3.79 9.59
C ASP A 150 21.24 3.53 11.10
N LEU A 151 20.07 3.83 11.70
CA LEU A 151 19.84 3.63 13.12
C LEU A 151 19.64 2.15 13.49
N SER A 152 19.03 1.34 12.61
CA SER A 152 18.90 -0.12 12.83
C SER A 152 20.25 -0.85 12.88
N GLY A 153 21.31 -0.27 12.30
CA GLY A 153 22.66 -0.82 12.42
C GLY A 153 23.31 -0.58 13.78
N ILE A 154 22.69 0.21 14.66
CA ILE A 154 23.24 0.61 15.96
C ILE A 154 22.42 0.05 17.12
N GLY A 155 21.09 0.04 17.02
CA GLY A 155 20.22 -0.52 18.05
C GLY A 155 18.78 -0.73 17.59
N ASP A 156 18.05 -1.56 18.32
CA ASP A 156 16.74 -2.08 17.92
C ASP A 156 15.56 -1.12 18.18
N THR A 157 15.78 -0.06 18.97
CA THR A 157 14.73 0.90 19.35
C THR A 157 15.08 2.32 18.92
N ILE A 158 14.19 2.93 18.13
CA ILE A 158 14.33 4.33 17.71
C ILE A 158 13.33 5.19 18.48
N ALA A 159 13.83 6.11 19.28
CA ALA A 159 13.04 7.16 19.90
C ALA A 159 12.90 8.36 18.95
N ILE A 160 11.66 8.74 18.66
CA ILE A 160 11.30 9.89 17.82
C ILE A 160 10.76 11.00 18.73
N SER A 161 11.34 12.19 18.64
CA SER A 161 10.90 13.36 19.41
C SER A 161 10.78 14.58 18.50
N VAL A 162 9.74 15.39 18.70
CA VAL A 162 9.50 16.61 17.93
C VAL A 162 9.54 17.80 18.88
N THR A 163 10.38 18.79 18.57
CA THR A 163 10.50 20.03 19.33
C THR A 163 10.49 21.23 18.39
N LYS A 164 10.63 22.44 18.95
CA LYS A 164 10.79 23.67 18.14
C LYS A 164 12.06 23.66 17.26
N GLU A 165 13.04 22.81 17.57
CA GLU A 165 14.28 22.70 16.80
C GLU A 165 14.16 21.78 15.58
N GLY A 166 13.14 20.90 15.56
CA GLY A 166 12.92 19.92 14.49
C GLY A 166 12.48 18.56 15.02
N VAL A 167 12.54 17.56 14.14
CA VAL A 167 12.35 16.14 14.50
C VAL A 167 13.71 15.52 14.79
N LYS A 168 13.80 14.78 15.89
CA LYS A 168 14.99 14.05 16.32
C LYS A 168 14.70 12.55 16.38
N PHE A 169 15.55 11.77 15.73
CA PHE A 169 15.60 10.31 15.80
C PHE A 169 16.83 9.90 16.61
N SER A 170 16.65 9.04 17.61
CA SER A 170 17.75 8.57 18.46
C SER A 170 17.65 7.10 18.77
N THR A 171 18.79 6.42 18.82
CA THR A 171 18.92 5.01 19.21
C THR A 171 20.14 4.82 20.11
N ARG A 172 20.13 3.76 20.90
CA ARG A 172 21.24 3.30 21.73
C ARG A 172 21.30 1.78 21.62
N GLY A 173 22.49 1.26 21.35
CA GLY A 173 22.77 -0.18 21.40
C GLY A 173 24.22 -0.42 21.84
N ASP A 174 24.71 -1.62 21.59
CA ASP A 174 25.97 -2.11 22.18
C ASP A 174 27.21 -1.36 21.70
N ILE A 175 27.20 -0.95 20.42
CA ILE A 175 28.33 -0.24 19.80
C ILE A 175 28.31 1.28 20.07
N GLY A 176 27.23 1.80 20.65
CA GLY A 176 27.10 3.23 20.98
C GLY A 176 25.69 3.79 20.80
N SER A 177 25.62 5.10 20.59
CA SER A 177 24.36 5.83 20.41
C SER A 177 24.43 6.75 19.19
N ALA A 178 23.31 6.91 18.49
CA ALA A 178 23.18 7.85 17.38
C ALA A 178 22.02 8.82 17.58
N ASN A 179 22.19 10.03 17.04
CA ASN A 179 21.20 11.09 17.07
C ASN A 179 21.18 11.80 15.71
N ILE A 180 20.02 11.85 15.06
CA ILE A 180 19.82 12.56 13.79
C ILE A 180 18.73 13.61 14.02
N VAL A 181 19.00 14.86 13.64
CA VAL A 181 18.05 15.97 13.79
C VAL A 181 17.76 16.57 12.42
N CYS A 182 16.49 16.52 12.00
CA CYS A 182 16.01 17.16 10.78
C CYS A 182 15.28 18.45 11.15
N ARG A 183 15.84 19.59 10.74
CA ARG A 183 15.21 20.91 10.92
C ARG A 183 14.17 21.16 9.85
N GLN A 184 13.19 22.01 10.16
CA GLN A 184 12.18 22.43 9.19
C GLN A 184 12.85 23.09 7.98
N ASN A 185 12.48 22.64 6.78
CA ASN A 185 12.87 23.25 5.52
C ASN A 185 11.63 23.41 4.62
N THR A 186 11.70 24.32 3.66
CA THR A 186 10.61 24.56 2.69
C THR A 186 10.65 23.62 1.48
N SER A 187 11.62 22.71 1.44
CA SER A 187 11.98 21.92 0.25
C SER A 187 11.18 20.63 0.11
N VAL A 188 10.16 20.41 0.94
CA VAL A 188 9.34 19.20 0.86
C VAL A 188 8.42 19.31 -0.35
N ASP A 189 8.59 18.41 -1.33
CA ASP A 189 7.77 18.32 -2.54
C ASP A 189 6.31 18.61 -2.21
N LYS A 190 5.66 19.60 -2.83
CA LYS A 190 4.20 19.75 -2.66
C LYS A 190 3.55 18.47 -3.14
N VAL A 191 2.68 17.83 -2.35
CA VAL A 191 1.88 16.73 -2.90
C VAL A 191 1.04 17.32 -4.02
N ARG A 192 1.38 17.03 -5.29
CA ARG A 192 0.48 17.29 -6.40
C ARG A 192 -0.52 16.15 -6.44
N PHE A 193 -1.54 16.23 -5.60
CA PHE A 193 -2.79 15.55 -5.94
C PHE A 193 -3.52 16.46 -6.92
N GLN A 194 -3.36 16.22 -8.22
CA GLN A 194 -4.27 16.77 -9.22
C GLN A 194 -5.53 15.91 -9.21
N PHE A 195 -6.43 16.16 -8.26
CA PHE A 195 -7.84 15.86 -8.50
C PHE A 195 -8.39 17.10 -9.19
N GLN A 196 -8.78 16.96 -10.46
CA GLN A 196 -9.72 17.92 -11.03
C GLN A 196 -10.99 17.78 -10.21
N ASP A 197 -11.31 18.79 -9.41
CA ASP A 197 -12.66 18.96 -8.89
C ASP A 197 -13.60 19.04 -10.09
N SER A 198 -14.19 17.92 -10.50
CA SER A 198 -15.38 17.93 -11.33
C SER A 198 -16.59 18.11 -10.41
N SER A 199 -16.72 19.32 -9.88
CA SER A 199 -17.98 19.81 -9.33
C SER A 199 -18.81 20.38 -10.49
N LEU A 200 -19.71 19.56 -11.02
CA LEU A 200 -20.98 19.96 -11.64
C LEU A 200 -22.01 18.85 -11.41
#